data_AF-A0A9W8XBX3-F1
#
_entry.id   AF-A0A9W8XBX3-F1
#
_cell.length_a   1.000
_cell.length_b   1.000
_cell.length_c   1.000
_cell.angle_alpha   90.00
_cell.angle_beta   90.00
_cell.angle_gamma   90.00
#
_symmetry.space_group_name_H-M   'P 1'
#
loop_
_entity.id
_entity.type
_entity.pdbx_description
1 polymer ?
#
loop_
_entity_poly.entity_id
_entity_poly.type
_entity_poly.pdbx_seq_one_letter_code
_entity_poly.pdbx_strand_id
1 'polypeptide(L)'
;MSTAVETQVAPVAEVTSVKGMKKNGKQWHDNKRAFRPRANQSSFEKRAAERKTLAATKAKEKEMKDEKEAERQRRVEAIRTKRAAKEERERFAKMEEKMHKKRVERLKRREKRNKLLAS
;
A
#
# COMPACT_ATOMS: atom_id res chain seq x y z
N MET A 1 13.45 -44.42 19.62
CA MET A 1 12.00 -44.49 19.32
C MET A 1 11.87 -44.64 17.82
N SER A 2 11.33 -45.77 17.40
CA SER A 2 11.42 -46.34 16.05
C SER A 2 10.75 -45.49 14.98
N THR A 3 11.41 -45.42 13.83
CA THR A 3 10.96 -44.79 12.59
C THR A 3 9.79 -45.57 11.98
N ALA A 4 8.62 -44.95 11.87
CA ALA A 4 7.51 -45.47 11.09
C ALA A 4 7.62 -44.92 9.66
N VAL A 5 7.96 -45.80 8.71
CA VAL A 5 7.86 -45.55 7.28
C VAL A 5 6.40 -45.79 6.90
N GLU A 6 5.66 -44.72 6.62
CA GLU A 6 4.33 -44.80 5.99
C GLU A 6 4.50 -45.11 4.51
N THR A 7 4.19 -46.35 4.13
CA THR A 7 4.03 -46.77 2.73
C THR A 7 2.72 -46.21 2.18
N GLN A 8 2.82 -45.16 1.36
CA GLN A 8 1.71 -44.68 0.54
C GLN A 8 1.40 -45.69 -0.57
N VAL A 9 0.22 -46.29 -0.52
CA VAL A 9 -0.33 -47.16 -1.57
C VAL A 9 -0.87 -46.29 -2.71
N ALA A 10 -0.41 -46.57 -3.94
CA ALA A 10 -0.84 -45.87 -5.15
C ALA A 10 -2.35 -46.03 -5.41
N PRO A 11 -3.03 -45.02 -5.98
CA PRO A 11 -4.47 -45.12 -6.26
C PRO A 11 -4.71 -46.15 -7.38
N VAL A 12 -5.56 -47.14 -7.08
CA VAL A 12 -6.04 -48.13 -8.04
C VAL A 12 -6.81 -47.41 -9.14
N ALA A 13 -6.32 -47.50 -10.37
CA ALA A 13 -6.98 -46.96 -11.54
C ALA A 13 -8.38 -47.58 -11.68
N GLU A 14 -9.41 -46.73 -11.76
CA GLU A 14 -10.78 -47.14 -12.03
C GLU A 14 -10.86 -47.85 -13.39
N VAL A 15 -11.16 -49.14 -13.35
CA VAL A 15 -11.41 -49.94 -14.54
C VAL A 15 -12.80 -49.57 -15.06
N THR A 16 -12.85 -48.60 -15.97
CA THR A 16 -14.10 -48.25 -16.66
C THR A 16 -14.62 -49.48 -17.42
N SER A 17 -15.77 -50.01 -16.99
CA SER A 17 -16.42 -51.13 -17.65
C SER A 17 -16.95 -50.69 -19.02
N VAL A 18 -16.23 -51.07 -20.07
CA VAL A 18 -16.62 -50.75 -21.46
C VAL A 18 -17.85 -51.57 -21.85
N LYS A 19 -19.00 -50.92 -21.92
CA LYS A 19 -20.24 -51.49 -22.47
C LYS A 19 -20.11 -51.56 -24.00
N GLY A 20 -19.98 -52.78 -24.55
CA GLY A 20 -20.06 -53.02 -26.00
C GLY A 20 -19.02 -53.96 -26.63
N MET A 21 -18.41 -54.87 -25.86
CA MET A 21 -17.43 -55.81 -26.44
C MET A 21 -18.15 -56.95 -27.19
N LYS A 22 -18.14 -56.96 -28.53
CA LYS A 22 -18.39 -58.20 -29.29
C LYS A 22 -17.14 -59.06 -29.21
N LYS A 23 -17.29 -60.28 -28.69
CA LYS A 23 -16.20 -61.21 -28.37
C LYS A 23 -15.40 -61.71 -29.59
N ASN A 24 -15.88 -61.48 -30.82
CA ASN A 24 -15.12 -61.74 -32.04
C ASN A 24 -15.56 -60.75 -33.14
N GLY A 25 -14.64 -59.87 -33.57
CA GLY A 25 -14.90 -58.84 -34.59
C GLY A 25 -14.27 -57.51 -34.20
N LYS A 26 -13.05 -57.26 -34.70
CA LYS A 26 -12.24 -56.05 -34.45
C LYS A 26 -13.09 -54.80 -34.67
N GLN A 27 -13.34 -54.05 -33.61
CA GLN A 27 -13.87 -52.70 -33.70
C GLN A 27 -12.75 -51.83 -34.32
N TRP A 28 -12.78 -51.67 -35.64
CA TRP A 28 -11.75 -50.98 -36.42
C TRP A 28 -11.91 -49.45 -36.43
N HIS A 29 -12.99 -48.96 -35.83
CA HIS A 29 -13.23 -47.54 -35.62
C HIS A 29 -13.02 -47.17 -34.16
N ASP A 30 -12.23 -46.14 -33.93
CA ASP A 30 -12.14 -45.49 -32.63
C ASP A 30 -13.52 -45.02 -32.16
N ASN A 31 -13.81 -45.24 -30.88
CA ASN A 31 -15.00 -44.70 -30.24
C ASN A 31 -14.88 -43.18 -30.17
N LYS A 32 -15.39 -42.50 -31.20
CA LYS A 32 -15.46 -41.04 -31.25
C LYS A 32 -16.34 -40.53 -30.12
N ARG A 33 -15.74 -39.82 -29.16
CA ARG A 33 -16.52 -39.04 -28.19
C ARG A 33 -17.35 -37.99 -28.93
N ALA A 34 -18.59 -37.82 -28.49
CA ALA A 34 -19.46 -36.77 -29.02
C ALA A 34 -18.78 -35.40 -28.87
N PHE A 35 -18.70 -34.64 -29.97
CA PHE A 35 -18.16 -33.30 -29.98
C PHE A 35 -19.01 -32.40 -29.09
N ARG A 36 -18.42 -31.95 -27.98
CA ARG A 36 -19.04 -31.05 -27.01
C ARG A 36 -18.21 -29.77 -26.94
N PRO A 37 -18.55 -28.72 -27.71
CA PRO A 37 -17.82 -27.44 -27.70
C PRO A 37 -17.72 -26.81 -26.31
N ARG A 38 -18.64 -27.20 -25.41
CA ARG A 38 -18.87 -26.56 -24.11
C ARG A 38 -18.30 -27.31 -22.90
N ALA A 39 -17.72 -28.50 -23.09
CA ALA A 39 -17.34 -29.40 -21.99
C ALA A 39 -16.18 -28.90 -21.12
N ASN A 40 -15.38 -27.93 -21.58
CA ASN A 40 -14.22 -27.38 -20.86
C ASN A 40 -14.32 -25.85 -20.64
N GLN A 41 -15.53 -25.31 -20.57
CA GLN A 41 -15.72 -23.87 -20.35
C GLN A 41 -15.57 -23.53 -18.85
N SER A 42 -14.35 -23.57 -18.32
CA SER A 42 -14.00 -23.06 -16.99
C SER A 42 -14.00 -21.53 -16.93
N SER A 43 -14.93 -20.86 -17.64
CA SER A 43 -14.95 -19.40 -17.77
C SER A 43 -15.05 -18.71 -16.41
N PHE A 44 -15.70 -19.33 -15.43
CA PHE A 44 -15.81 -18.80 -14.09
C PHE A 44 -14.50 -18.93 -13.31
N GLU A 45 -13.84 -20.10 -13.36
CA GLU A 45 -12.56 -20.31 -12.68
C GLU A 45 -11.46 -19.41 -13.26
N LYS A 46 -11.43 -19.24 -14.58
CA LYS A 46 -10.52 -18.30 -15.26
C LYS A 46 -10.78 -16.85 -14.82
N ARG A 47 -12.03 -16.41 -14.83
CA ARG A 47 -12.42 -15.07 -14.34
C ARG A 47 -12.10 -14.88 -12.85
N ALA A 48 -12.26 -15.92 -12.04
CA ALA A 48 -11.94 -15.87 -10.62
C ALA A 48 -10.42 -15.75 -10.41
N ALA A 49 -9.61 -16.49 -11.18
CA ALA A 49 -8.17 -16.35 -11.17
C ALA A 49 -7.72 -14.95 -11.62
N GLU A 50 -8.28 -14.43 -12.71
CA GLU A 50 -8.02 -13.06 -13.20
C GLU A 50 -8.42 -11.98 -12.19
N ARG A 51 -9.56 -12.14 -11.49
CA ARG A 51 -9.94 -11.20 -10.43
C ARG A 51 -8.98 -11.23 -9.25
N LYS A 52 -8.48 -12.41 -8.87
CA LYS A 52 -7.47 -12.55 -7.80
C LYS A 52 -6.16 -11.89 -8.19
N THR A 53 -5.69 -12.08 -9.44
CA THR A 53 -4.47 -11.42 -9.91
C THR A 53 -4.63 -9.90 -9.97
N LEU A 54 -5.76 -9.40 -10.47
CA LEU A 54 -6.07 -7.96 -10.50
C LEU A 54 -6.22 -7.36 -9.10
N ALA A 55 -6.78 -8.09 -8.13
CA ALA A 55 -6.86 -7.63 -6.75
C ALA A 55 -5.45 -7.51 -6.14
N ALA A 56 -4.59 -8.49 -6.38
CA ALA A 56 -3.21 -8.48 -5.90
C ALA A 56 -2.38 -7.34 -6.52
N THR A 57 -2.55 -7.05 -7.82
CA THR A 57 -1.85 -5.92 -8.46
C THR A 57 -2.33 -4.58 -7.93
N LYS A 58 -3.65 -4.40 -7.76
CA LYS A 58 -4.24 -3.18 -7.20
C LYS A 58 -3.84 -2.96 -5.75
N ALA A 59 -3.75 -4.01 -4.94
CA ALA A 59 -3.28 -3.90 -3.55
C ALA A 59 -1.84 -3.35 -3.52
N LYS A 60 -0.94 -3.92 -4.32
CA LYS A 60 0.45 -3.45 -4.43
C LYS A 60 0.55 -2.02 -4.98
N GLU A 61 -0.28 -1.66 -5.96
CA GLU A 61 -0.32 -0.29 -6.50
C GLU A 61 -0.79 0.71 -5.44
N LYS A 62 -1.80 0.32 -4.65
CA LYS A 62 -2.30 1.14 -3.56
C LYS A 62 -1.25 1.33 -2.46
N GLU A 63 -0.60 0.25 -2.03
CA GLU A 63 0.51 0.31 -1.06
C GLU A 63 1.60 1.28 -1.52
N MET A 64 2.02 1.20 -2.79
CA MET A 64 3.04 2.11 -3.34
C MET A 64 2.57 3.58 -3.37
N LYS A 65 1.29 3.84 -3.64
CA LYS A 65 0.74 5.21 -3.64
C LYS A 65 0.66 5.76 -2.21
N ASP A 66 0.14 4.96 -1.29
CA ASP A 66 -0.01 5.34 0.11
C ASP A 66 1.36 5.64 0.75
N GLU A 67 2.40 4.85 0.45
CA GLU A 67 3.77 5.10 0.89
C GLU A 67 4.34 6.42 0.36
N LYS A 68 4.15 6.70 -0.94
CA LYS A 68 4.60 7.96 -1.57
C LYS A 68 3.88 9.17 -0.98
N GLU A 69 2.58 9.05 -0.75
CA GLU A 69 1.79 10.12 -0.14
C GLU A 69 2.17 10.35 1.32
N ALA A 70 2.43 9.29 2.09
CA ALA A 70 2.91 9.39 3.46
C ALA A 70 4.28 10.10 3.54
N GLU A 71 5.22 9.77 2.65
CA GLU A 71 6.51 10.48 2.60
C GLU A 71 6.34 11.96 2.26
N ARG A 72 5.48 12.27 1.27
CA ARG A 72 5.15 13.66 0.92
C ARG A 72 4.53 14.41 2.09
N GLN A 73 3.58 13.78 2.79
CA GLN A 73 2.92 14.36 3.96
C GLN A 73 3.92 14.64 5.09
N ARG A 74 4.79 13.67 5.42
CA ARG A 74 5.87 13.86 6.40
C ARG A 74 6.74 15.06 6.07
N ARG A 75 7.12 15.25 4.79
CA ARG A 75 7.91 16.41 4.37
C ARG A 75 7.15 17.72 4.52
N VAL A 76 5.87 17.75 4.13
CA VAL A 76 5.01 18.93 4.26
C VAL A 76 4.83 19.31 5.74
N GLU A 77 4.57 18.32 6.59
CA GLU A 77 4.43 18.51 8.05
C GLU A 77 5.73 19.04 8.66
N ALA A 78 6.88 18.47 8.31
CA ALA A 78 8.18 18.94 8.79
C ALA A 78 8.47 20.39 8.36
N ILE A 79 8.06 20.80 7.16
CA ILE A 79 8.20 22.19 6.72
C ILE A 79 7.23 23.10 7.48
N ARG A 80 5.99 22.67 7.68
CA ARG A 80 4.97 23.44 8.40
C ARG A 80 5.37 23.66 9.86
N THR A 81 5.85 22.63 10.55
CA THR A 81 6.31 22.74 11.94
C THR A 81 7.52 23.65 12.07
N LYS A 82 8.49 23.58 11.14
CA LYS A 82 9.63 24.51 11.11
C LYS A 82 9.20 25.95 10.90
N ARG A 83 8.24 26.21 10.01
CA ARG A 83 7.71 27.56 9.78
C ARG A 83 6.96 28.10 10.99
N ALA A 84 6.07 27.30 11.58
CA ALA A 84 5.36 27.68 12.80
C ALA A 84 6.34 28.01 13.95
N ALA A 85 7.34 27.15 14.19
CA ALA A 85 8.35 27.42 15.21
C ALA A 85 9.16 28.70 14.94
N LYS A 86 9.45 29.01 13.67
CA LYS A 86 10.13 30.25 13.28
C LYS A 86 9.23 31.47 13.52
N GLU A 87 7.97 31.42 13.13
CA GLU A 87 6.99 32.49 13.34
C GLU A 87 6.76 32.78 14.82
N GLU A 88 6.69 31.74 15.66
CA GLU A 88 6.61 31.89 17.11
C GLU A 88 7.85 32.57 17.67
N ARG A 89 9.05 32.13 17.29
CA ARG A 89 10.32 32.77 17.71
C ARG A 89 10.37 34.24 17.30
N GLU A 90 9.99 34.55 16.06
CA GLU A 90 9.95 35.93 15.57
C GLU A 90 8.91 36.78 16.30
N ARG A 91 7.76 36.20 16.68
CA ARG A 91 6.75 36.88 17.49
C ARG A 91 7.29 37.24 18.88
N PHE A 92 8.00 36.31 19.52
CA PHE A 92 8.63 36.56 20.81
C PHE A 92 9.74 37.61 20.70
N ALA A 93 10.63 37.51 19.71
CA ALA A 93 11.67 38.50 19.47
C ALA A 93 11.10 39.91 19.25
N LYS A 94 10.06 40.06 18.44
CA LYS A 94 9.37 41.36 18.23
C LYS A 94 8.74 41.89 19.53
N MET A 95 8.24 41.01 20.39
CA MET A 95 7.69 41.42 21.69
C MET A 95 8.80 41.92 22.62
N GLU A 96 9.92 41.22 22.68
CA GLU A 96 11.10 41.60 23.46
C GLU A 96 11.67 42.94 22.99
N GLU A 97 11.86 43.12 21.68
CA GLU A 97 12.29 44.39 21.08
C GLU A 97 11.33 45.54 21.43
N LYS A 98 10.02 45.30 21.36
CA LYS A 98 9.01 46.30 21.73
C LYS A 98 9.13 46.68 23.20
N MET A 99 9.35 45.73 24.10
CA MET A 99 9.52 46.00 25.53
C MET A 99 10.86 46.69 25.83
N HIS A 100 11.93 46.27 25.16
CA HIS A 100 13.24 46.90 25.25
C HIS A 100 13.19 48.36 24.78
N LYS A 101 12.59 48.62 23.62
CA LYS A 101 12.36 49.98 23.10
C LYS A 101 11.59 50.85 24.10
N LYS A 102 10.49 50.33 24.67
CA LYS A 102 9.73 51.04 25.71
C LYS A 102 10.57 51.34 26.95
N ARG A 103 11.44 50.42 27.39
CA ARG A 103 12.34 50.62 28.53
C ARG A 103 13.35 51.73 28.24
N VAL A 104 14.00 51.68 27.08
CA VAL A 104 14.98 52.69 26.65
C VAL A 104 14.31 54.06 26.53
N GLU A 105 13.11 54.15 25.95
CA GLU A 105 12.36 55.42 25.85
C GLU A 105 11.97 55.98 27.22
N ARG A 106 11.63 55.13 28.20
CA ARG A 106 11.36 55.57 29.58
C ARG A 106 12.61 56.12 30.26
N LEU A 107 13.77 55.48 30.07
CA LEU A 107 15.05 55.98 30.58
C LEU A 107 15.41 57.33 29.95
N LYS A 108 15.33 57.44 28.62
CA LYS A 108 15.56 58.71 27.88
C LYS A 108 14.66 59.85 28.36
N ARG A 109 13.38 59.56 28.68
CA ARG A 109 12.46 60.55 29.26
C ARG A 109 12.86 61.00 30.67
N ARG A 110 13.36 60.09 31.50
CA ARG A 110 13.80 60.39 32.88
C ARG A 110 15.11 61.19 32.90
N GLU A 111 16.00 60.93 31.95
CA GLU A 111 17.27 61.64 31.83
C GLU A 111 17.10 63.14 31.53
N LYS A 112 15.87 63.64 31.26
CA LYS A 112 15.56 65.04 30.97
C LYS A 112 16.57 65.70 30.02
N ARG A 113 17.21 64.93 29.11
CA ARG A 113 18.10 65.47 28.10
C ARG A 113 17.25 66.30 27.15
N ASN A 114 17.28 67.61 27.35
CA ASN A 114 16.69 68.53 26.41
C ASN A 114 17.48 68.39 25.12
N LYS A 115 16.89 67.73 24.12
CA LYS A 115 17.53 67.44 22.83
C LYS A 115 17.99 68.70 22.10
N LEU A 116 17.48 69.86 22.52
CA LEU A 116 17.80 71.19 22.01
C LEU A 116 18.98 71.89 22.73
N LEU A 117 19.48 71.35 23.85
CA LEU A 117 20.54 71.97 24.66
C LEU A 117 21.88 71.23 24.62
N ALA A 118 21.98 70.14 23.85
CA ALA A 118 23.23 69.42 23.64
C ALA A 118 23.71 69.65 22.20
N SER A 119 24.49 70.72 22.01
CA SER A 119 25.43 70.91 20.90
C SER A 119 26.74 70.20 21.20
#